data_AF-A0A9R0ZXF4-F1
#
_entry.id   AF-A0A9R0ZXF4-F1
#
_cell.length_a   1.000
_cell.length_b   1.000
_cell.length_c   1.000
_cell.angle_alpha   90.00
_cell.angle_beta   90.00
_cell.angle_gamma   90.00
#
_symmetry.space_group_name_H-M   'P 1'
#
loop_
_entity.id
_entity.type
_entity.pdbx_description
1 polymer ?
#
loop_
_entity_poly.entity_id
_entity_poly.type
_entity_poly.pdbx_seq_one_letter_code
_entity_poly.pdbx_strand_id
1 'polypeptide(L)'
;MAKISFLLVALLVLAVAFPVEVMGGGNGGAGGGGKLKPWECSSKCSSRCSGTQYKKACLTYCNKCCATCLCVPPGTYGNKGACPCYNNWKTKEGGPKCP
;
A
#
# COMPACT_ATOMS: atom_id res chain seq x y z
N MET A 1 -15.11 30.77 -40.47
CA MET A 1 -16.03 29.68 -40.08
C MET A 1 -15.32 28.33 -39.98
N ALA A 2 -14.78 27.77 -41.06
CA ALA A 2 -14.14 26.45 -41.04
C ALA A 2 -12.89 26.35 -40.14
N LYS A 3 -12.07 27.40 -40.04
CA LYS A 3 -10.83 27.41 -39.23
C LYS A 3 -11.10 27.34 -37.71
N ILE A 4 -12.14 28.00 -37.23
CA ILE A 4 -12.56 27.97 -35.82
C ILE A 4 -13.15 26.60 -35.47
N SER A 5 -13.93 26.01 -36.38
CA SER A 5 -14.42 24.65 -36.23
C SER A 5 -13.28 23.62 -36.22
N PHE A 6 -12.27 23.78 -37.07
CA PHE A 6 -11.10 22.89 -37.10
C PHE A 6 -10.25 23.01 -35.82
N LEU A 7 -10.07 24.22 -35.28
CA LEU A 7 -9.36 24.44 -34.02
C LEU A 7 -10.11 23.87 -32.81
N LEU A 8 -11.44 24.00 -32.76
CA LEU A 8 -12.26 23.40 -31.70
C LEU A 8 -12.25 21.87 -31.77
N VAL A 9 -12.34 21.30 -32.97
CA VAL A 9 -12.26 19.85 -33.18
C VAL A 9 -10.87 19.33 -32.80
N ALA A 10 -9.79 20.03 -33.16
CA ALA A 10 -8.43 19.65 -32.78
C ALA A 10 -8.19 19.72 -31.25
N LEU A 11 -8.75 20.72 -30.57
CA LEU A 11 -8.68 20.85 -29.11
C LEU A 11 -9.43 19.71 -28.40
N LEU A 12 -10.61 19.33 -28.92
CA LEU A 12 -11.42 18.23 -28.39
C LEU A 12 -10.74 16.86 -28.59
N VAL A 13 -10.05 16.67 -29.72
CA VAL A 13 -9.27 15.45 -30.00
C VAL A 13 -8.05 15.32 -29.08
N LEU A 14 -7.38 16.43 -28.73
CA LEU A 14 -6.26 16.41 -27.77
C LEU A 14 -6.71 16.04 -26.35
N ALA A 15 -7.93 16.41 -25.94
CA ALA A 15 -8.44 16.08 -24.60
C ALA A 15 -8.79 14.58 -24.43
N VAL A 16 -9.11 13.88 -25.52
CA VAL A 16 -9.45 12.44 -25.50
C VAL A 16 -8.27 11.51 -25.78
N ALA A 17 -7.14 12.05 -26.25
CA ALA A 17 -5.94 11.27 -26.57
C ALA A 17 -5.04 10.96 -25.36
N PHE A 18 -5.26 11.61 -24.21
CA PHE A 18 -4.58 11.29 -22.96
C PHE A 18 -5.56 10.57 -22.02
N PRO A 19 -5.66 9.22 -22.06
CA PRO A 19 -6.28 8.51 -20.96
C PRO A 19 -5.48 8.84 -19.69
N VAL A 20 -6.13 9.46 -18.70
CA VAL A 20 -5.55 9.56 -17.35
C VAL A 20 -5.57 8.16 -16.75
N GLU A 21 -4.48 7.43 -16.97
CA GLU A 21 -4.27 6.15 -16.32
C GLU A 21 -3.98 6.43 -14.85
N VAL A 22 -5.02 6.27 -14.02
CA VAL A 22 -4.90 6.18 -12.57
C VAL A 22 -3.88 5.09 -12.27
N MET A 23 -2.76 5.43 -11.63
CA MET A 23 -1.78 4.46 -11.15
C MET A 23 -2.38 3.65 -9.98
N GLY A 24 -3.30 2.75 -10.29
CA GLY A 24 -3.81 1.72 -9.40
C GLY A 24 -2.76 0.63 -9.26
N GLY A 25 -1.74 0.87 -8.43
CA GLY A 25 -0.73 -0.13 -8.06
C GLY A 25 -1.34 -1.25 -7.23
N GLY A 26 -2.08 -2.16 -7.88
CA GLY A 26 -2.61 -3.37 -7.30
C GLY A 26 -1.80 -4.59 -7.74
N ASN A 27 -0.74 -4.92 -7.00
CA ASN A 27 -0.16 -6.27 -7.08
C ASN A 27 -0.72 -7.12 -5.93
N GLY A 28 -1.90 -7.68 -6.17
CA GLY A 28 -2.57 -8.63 -5.31
C GLY A 28 -2.09 -10.05 -5.61
N GLY A 29 -1.48 -10.69 -4.61
CA GLY A 29 -1.52 -12.15 -4.48
C GLY A 29 -0.21 -12.89 -4.76
N ALA A 30 0.55 -13.15 -3.70
CA ALA A 30 1.14 -14.46 -3.47
C ALA A 30 1.30 -14.62 -1.96
N GLY A 31 0.33 -15.29 -1.34
CA GLY A 31 0.53 -15.92 -0.04
C GLY A 31 1.43 -17.13 -0.22
N GLY A 32 2.34 -17.35 0.72
CA GLY A 32 3.14 -18.58 0.78
C GLY A 32 4.60 -18.35 1.13
N GLY A 33 4.91 -18.39 2.42
CA GLY A 33 6.19 -18.86 2.98
C GLY A 33 7.48 -18.07 2.73
N GLY A 34 7.55 -17.20 1.72
CA GLY A 34 8.73 -16.38 1.44
C GLY A 34 8.84 -15.19 2.38
N LYS A 35 10.04 -14.93 2.93
CA LYS A 35 10.32 -13.67 3.61
C LYS A 35 10.25 -12.54 2.59
N LEU A 36 9.43 -11.52 2.85
CA LEU A 36 9.36 -10.29 2.05
C LEU A 36 10.76 -9.68 1.92
N LYS A 37 11.01 -8.96 0.83
CA LYS A 37 12.20 -8.12 0.74
C LYS A 37 11.92 -6.73 1.37
N PRO A 38 12.93 -6.03 1.90
CA PRO A 38 12.71 -4.77 2.63
C PRO A 38 11.94 -3.69 1.83
N TRP A 39 12.11 -3.64 0.51
CA TRP A 39 11.40 -2.69 -0.35
C TRP A 39 9.92 -3.04 -0.58
N GLU A 40 9.54 -4.30 -0.40
CA GLU A 40 8.15 -4.76 -0.54
C GLU A 40 7.29 -4.39 0.68
N CYS A 41 7.93 -4.01 1.79
CA CYS A 41 7.26 -3.61 3.03
C CYS A 41 6.33 -2.42 2.83
N SER A 42 6.73 -1.42 2.02
CA SER A 42 5.96 -0.18 1.83
C SER A 42 4.54 -0.47 1.29
N SER A 43 4.44 -1.30 0.26
CA SER A 43 3.17 -1.68 -0.34
C SER A 43 2.31 -2.50 0.63
N LYS A 44 2.88 -3.54 1.26
CA LYS A 44 2.15 -4.40 2.21
C LYS A 44 1.66 -3.61 3.43
N CYS A 45 2.48 -2.72 3.96
CA CYS A 45 2.12 -1.85 5.07
C CYS A 45 1.06 -0.80 4.68
N SER A 46 1.05 -0.33 3.44
CA SER A 46 -0.02 0.53 2.93
C SER A 46 -1.36 -0.19 2.93
N SER A 47 -1.41 -1.44 2.48
CA SER A 47 -2.62 -2.27 2.56
C SER A 47 -3.04 -2.50 4.02
N ARG A 48 -2.10 -2.85 4.90
CA ARG A 48 -2.34 -3.11 6.33
C ARG A 48 -2.91 -1.89 7.06
N CYS A 49 -2.40 -0.70 6.74
CA CYS A 49 -2.78 0.56 7.38
C CYS A 49 -3.92 1.31 6.66
N SER A 50 -4.54 0.71 5.64
CA SER A 50 -5.57 1.38 4.84
C SER A 50 -6.85 1.67 5.63
N GLY A 51 -7.20 0.82 6.60
CA GLY A 51 -8.42 0.93 7.41
C GLY A 51 -8.30 1.77 8.69
N THR A 52 -7.14 2.35 8.99
CA THR A 52 -6.97 3.19 10.20
C THR A 52 -6.97 4.67 9.88
N GLN A 53 -7.50 5.48 10.79
CA GLN A 53 -7.39 6.93 10.78
C GLN A 53 -5.97 7.40 11.14
N TYR A 54 -5.21 6.61 11.90
CA TYR A 54 -3.84 6.93 12.33
C TYR A 54 -2.78 6.45 11.32
N LYS A 55 -2.99 6.75 10.02
CA LYS A 55 -2.18 6.20 8.91
C LYS A 55 -0.68 6.40 9.10
N LYS A 56 -0.25 7.61 9.45
CA LYS A 56 1.17 7.95 9.62
C LYS A 56 1.84 7.06 10.67
N ALA A 57 1.25 6.97 11.86
CA ALA A 57 1.79 6.14 12.95
C ALA A 57 1.78 4.65 12.57
N CYS A 58 0.68 4.16 11.98
CA CYS A 58 0.58 2.77 11.53
C CYS A 58 1.67 2.42 10.50
N LEU A 59 1.89 3.26 9.48
CA LEU A 59 2.92 3.04 8.47
C LEU A 59 4.32 3.03 9.09
N THR A 60 4.61 3.93 10.03
CA THR A 60 5.91 3.96 10.73
C THR A 60 6.19 2.65 11.46
N TYR A 61 5.24 2.18 12.27
CA TYR A 61 5.44 0.95 13.04
C TYR A 61 5.40 -0.30 12.16
N CYS A 62 4.49 -0.37 11.19
CA CYS A 62 4.40 -1.48 10.26
C CYS A 62 5.70 -1.65 9.48
N ASN A 63 6.25 -0.58 8.90
CA ASN A 63 7.49 -0.65 8.12
C ASN A 63 8.68 -1.07 8.99
N LYS A 64 8.75 -0.59 10.24
CA LYS A 64 9.80 -1.01 11.20
C LYS A 64 9.72 -2.51 11.51
N CYS A 65 8.51 -3.01 11.77
CA CYS A 65 8.29 -4.43 12.05
C CYS A 65 8.54 -5.28 10.80
N CYS A 66 8.13 -4.82 9.62
CA CYS A 66 8.34 -5.52 8.37
C CYS A 66 9.82 -5.57 7.98
N ALA A 67 10.59 -4.48 8.14
CA ALA A 67 12.02 -4.49 7.83
C ALA A 67 12.81 -5.50 8.69
N THR A 68 12.34 -5.78 9.90
CA THR A 68 12.97 -6.75 10.79
C THR A 68 12.47 -8.17 10.56
N CYS A 69 11.15 -8.35 10.48
CA CYS A 69 10.52 -9.67 10.44
C CYS A 69 10.31 -10.20 9.01
N LEU A 70 10.42 -9.32 8.01
CA LEU A 70 10.20 -9.60 6.59
C LEU A 70 8.84 -10.26 6.34
N CYS A 71 7.81 -9.84 7.07
CA CYS A 71 6.46 -10.39 7.02
C CYS A 71 5.44 -9.33 7.47
N VAL A 72 4.30 -9.24 6.78
CA VAL A 72 3.15 -8.39 7.16
C VAL A 72 1.90 -9.26 7.15
N PRO A 73 1.11 -9.32 8.24
CA PRO A 73 -0.11 -10.11 8.29
C PRO A 73 -1.18 -9.64 7.28
N PRO A 74 -2.02 -10.55 6.77
CA PRO A 74 -3.09 -10.20 5.84
C PRO A 74 -4.24 -9.43 6.53
N GLY A 75 -4.95 -8.62 5.73
CA GLY A 75 -6.05 -7.76 6.19
C GLY A 75 -5.56 -6.47 6.86
N THR A 76 -6.49 -5.64 7.33
CA THR A 76 -6.21 -4.35 7.98
C THR A 76 -6.15 -4.44 9.51
N TYR A 77 -6.60 -5.56 10.09
CA TYR A 77 -6.62 -5.83 11.53
C TYR A 77 -6.45 -7.34 11.80
N GLY A 78 -6.01 -7.72 12.99
CA GLY A 78 -5.92 -9.14 13.41
C GLY A 78 -4.88 -9.98 12.66
N ASN A 79 -5.07 -11.30 12.60
CA ASN A 79 -4.24 -12.26 11.83
C ASN A 79 -2.73 -12.27 12.14
N LYS A 80 -2.31 -11.70 13.27
CA LYS A 80 -0.88 -11.55 13.60
C LYS A 80 -0.16 -12.90 13.72
N GLY A 81 -0.88 -13.98 14.04
CA GLY A 81 -0.36 -15.35 14.05
C GLY A 81 0.23 -15.83 12.72
N ALA A 82 -0.16 -15.22 11.59
CA ALA A 82 0.44 -15.51 10.29
C ALA A 82 1.92 -15.07 10.20
N CYS A 83 2.34 -14.12 11.03
CA CYS A 83 3.72 -13.62 11.11
C CYS A 83 4.18 -13.63 12.58
N PRO A 84 4.73 -14.75 13.11
CA PRO A 84 5.10 -14.86 14.53
C PRO A 84 6.05 -13.77 15.02
N CYS A 85 7.09 -13.42 14.25
CA CYS A 85 8.00 -12.32 14.59
C CYS A 85 7.25 -10.98 14.73
N TYR A 86 6.36 -10.66 13.79
CA TYR A 86 5.56 -9.43 13.80
C TYR A 86 4.63 -9.37 15.02
N ASN A 87 4.03 -10.51 15.40
CA ASN A 87 3.15 -10.62 16.56
C ASN A 87 3.88 -10.49 17.91
N ASN A 88 5.09 -11.04 17.98
CA ASN A 88 5.88 -11.12 19.20
C ASN A 88 6.63 -9.83 19.53
N TRP A 89 6.64 -8.86 18.62
CA TRP A 89 7.18 -7.52 18.89
C TRP A 89 6.28 -6.74 19.86
N LYS A 90 6.78 -6.55 21.09
CA LYS A 90 6.09 -5.84 22.17
C LYS A 90 6.75 -4.50 22.51
N THR A 91 5.98 -3.60 23.11
CA THR A 91 6.50 -2.39 23.78
C THR A 91 7.12 -2.77 25.13
N LYS A 92 7.78 -1.82 25.81
CA LYS A 92 8.34 -2.06 27.15
C LYS A 92 7.24 -2.38 28.19
N GLU A 93 6.02 -1.92 27.94
CA GLU A 93 4.84 -2.16 28.77
C GLU A 93 4.14 -3.49 28.43
N GLY A 94 4.68 -4.28 27.50
CA GLY A 94 4.13 -5.59 27.10
C GLY A 94 3.03 -5.54 26.04
N GLY A 95 2.56 -4.34 25.66
CA GLY A 95 1.56 -4.16 24.60
C GLY A 95 2.07 -4.49 23.19
N PRO A 96 1.16 -4.72 22.22
CA PRO A 96 1.56 -4.97 20.83
C PRO A 96 2.23 -3.73 20.22
N LYS A 97 3.45 -3.89 19.68
CA LYS A 97 4.18 -2.78 19.05
C LYS A 97 3.85 -2.60 17.57
N CYS A 98 3.57 -3.70 16.89
CA CYS A 98 3.26 -3.70 15.46
C CYS A 98 1.73 -3.67 15.24
N PRO A 99 1.22 -2.92 14.24
CA PRO A 99 -0.20 -2.73 14.01
C PRO A 99 -1.00 -4.01 13.65
#